data_AF-A0A841WDE2-F1
#
_entry.id   AF-A0A841WDE2-F1
#
_cell.length_a   1.000
_cell.length_b   1.000
_cell.length_c   1.000
_cell.angle_alpha   90.00
_cell.angle_beta   90.00
_cell.angle_gamma   90.00
#
_symmetry.space_group_name_H-M   'P 1'
#
loop_
_entity.id
_entity.type
_entity.pdbx_description
1 polymer ?
#
loop_
_entity_poly.entity_id
_entity_poly.type
_entity_poly.pdbx_seq_one_letter_code
_entity_poly.pdbx_strand_id
1 'polypeptide(L)'
;MTSQKTHSITLKIAVVGDVHDQWEIEDGIALKHLGVDLVLFVGDFGNESVEVVKAIASVDIPKAAVMGNHDAWFTATEWGRKKCPYDRSKEDWVQEQLDLLGPAHVGYGKLDFPAWELTVVGGRPFTWGGPEWKFADICRERYGVTDLEESADRIVKAVKSAAYQTIIFLGHNGPSGLGDRPEDPCGKDWHPIGGDFGDPDLAEAISQALTAGKTIPLVTFGHMHRTLRHTKKELRKPIFRSPEGTIYLNAATVPRIVENDGQKLRNFSLVSLEAGVVEQASLVWVGNDFQVLSEEILYERSPSVS
;
A
#
# COMPACT_ATOMS: atom_id res chain seq x y z
N MET A 1 -28.07 -12.44 34.47
CA MET A 1 -27.52 -12.55 33.10
C MET A 1 -26.41 -11.52 32.99
N THR A 2 -25.17 -11.95 33.10
CA THR A 2 -24.00 -11.09 32.96
C THR A 2 -23.86 -10.70 31.49
N SER A 3 -24.11 -9.43 31.20
CA SER A 3 -23.78 -8.79 29.92
C SER A 3 -22.27 -8.96 29.69
N GLN A 4 -21.87 -9.96 28.91
CA GLN A 4 -20.54 -9.98 28.32
C GLN A 4 -20.45 -8.72 27.45
N LYS A 5 -19.70 -7.72 27.90
CA LYS A 5 -19.21 -6.68 27.00
C LYS A 5 -18.35 -7.41 25.98
N THR A 6 -18.89 -7.63 24.79
CA THR A 6 -18.09 -7.97 23.62
C THR A 6 -17.10 -6.83 23.46
N HIS A 7 -15.84 -7.05 23.83
CA HIS A 7 -14.77 -6.12 23.52
C HIS A 7 -14.68 -6.07 22.00
N SER A 8 -15.11 -4.95 21.43
CA SER A 8 -14.91 -4.64 20.02
C SER A 8 -13.41 -4.67 19.75
N ILE A 9 -12.97 -5.46 18.78
CA ILE A 9 -11.56 -5.48 18.38
C ILE A 9 -11.30 -4.16 17.65
N THR A 10 -10.50 -3.30 18.27
CA THR A 10 -9.95 -2.10 17.66
C THR A 10 -8.56 -2.41 17.15
N LEU A 11 -8.29 -2.05 15.90
CA LEU A 11 -7.02 -2.24 15.23
C LEU A 11 -6.53 -0.90 14.68
N LYS A 12 -5.34 -0.46 15.08
CA LYS A 12 -4.67 0.71 14.51
C LYS A 12 -3.65 0.25 13.47
N ILE A 13 -3.92 0.58 12.22
CA ILE A 13 -3.07 0.24 11.08
C ILE A 13 -2.27 1.48 10.67
N ALA A 14 -0.98 1.33 10.42
CA ALA A 14 -0.22 2.31 9.65
C ALA A 14 -0.06 1.83 8.21
N VAL A 15 -0.48 2.63 7.26
CA VAL A 15 -0.17 2.43 5.83
C VAL A 15 1.01 3.32 5.47
N VAL A 16 2.02 2.70 4.87
CA VAL A 16 3.30 3.29 4.55
C VAL A 16 3.58 3.08 3.08
N GLY A 17 3.59 4.17 2.31
CA GLY A 17 3.83 4.11 0.87
C GLY A 17 4.97 4.99 0.39
N ASP A 18 5.44 4.66 -0.80
CA ASP A 18 6.32 5.48 -1.63
C ASP A 18 7.49 6.02 -0.80
N VAL A 19 8.21 5.07 -0.18
CA VAL A 19 9.30 5.32 0.75
C VAL A 19 10.44 6.07 0.06
N HIS A 20 10.80 5.69 -1.17
CA HIS A 20 11.85 6.32 -1.99
C HIS A 20 13.14 6.61 -1.20
N ASP A 21 13.69 5.59 -0.55
CA ASP A 21 14.89 5.65 0.30
C ASP A 21 14.75 6.51 1.58
N GLN A 22 13.54 6.98 1.90
CA GLN A 22 13.25 7.77 3.11
C GLN A 22 12.63 6.91 4.21
N TRP A 23 13.41 5.94 4.69
CA TRP A 23 13.09 5.12 5.86
C TRP A 23 14.28 5.08 6.81
N GLU A 24 14.06 5.44 8.07
CA GLU A 24 15.07 5.43 9.12
C GLU A 24 14.63 4.52 10.29
N ILE A 25 15.54 4.22 11.21
CA ILE A 25 15.23 3.39 12.39
C ILE A 25 14.14 4.06 13.24
N GLU A 26 14.17 5.39 13.30
CA GLU A 26 13.21 6.25 13.97
C GLU A 26 11.78 6.07 13.45
N ASP A 27 11.56 5.69 12.18
CA ASP A 27 10.21 5.39 11.67
C ASP A 27 9.60 4.21 12.43
N GLY A 28 10.38 3.15 12.66
CA GLY A 28 9.93 1.98 13.44
C GLY A 28 9.63 2.33 14.90
N ILE A 29 10.41 3.23 15.51
CA ILE A 29 10.19 3.70 16.88
C ILE A 29 8.93 4.57 16.94
N ALA A 30 8.74 5.47 15.97
CA ALA A 30 7.56 6.31 15.86
C ALA A 30 6.28 5.46 15.77
N LEU A 31 6.27 4.41 14.93
CA LEU A 31 5.13 3.50 14.81
C LEU A 31 4.77 2.80 16.14
N LYS A 32 5.78 2.33 16.88
CA LYS A 32 5.57 1.76 18.22
C LYS A 32 5.00 2.80 19.19
N HIS A 33 5.54 4.02 19.18
CA HIS A 33 5.07 5.12 20.03
C HIS A 33 3.63 5.53 19.72
N LEU A 34 3.22 5.49 18.44
CA LEU A 34 1.86 5.75 17.99
C LEU A 34 0.85 4.64 18.37
N GLY A 35 1.35 3.52 18.92
CA GLY A 35 0.54 2.35 19.28
C GLY A 35 -0.02 1.62 18.07
N VAL A 36 0.75 1.54 16.98
CA VAL A 36 0.35 0.84 15.76
C VAL A 36 0.42 -0.68 15.99
N ASP A 37 -0.65 -1.36 15.62
CA ASP A 37 -0.82 -2.81 15.76
C ASP A 37 -0.37 -3.58 14.50
N LEU A 38 -0.57 -2.98 13.32
CA LEU A 38 -0.27 -3.57 12.02
C LEU A 38 0.31 -2.51 11.07
N VAL A 39 1.37 -2.85 10.35
CA VAL A 39 1.96 -1.98 9.31
C VAL A 39 1.76 -2.57 7.93
N LEU A 40 1.22 -1.78 7.01
CA LEU A 40 1.00 -2.15 5.62
C LEU A 40 1.89 -1.31 4.71
N PHE A 41 2.86 -1.97 4.08
CA PHE A 41 3.81 -1.33 3.18
C PHE A 41 3.34 -1.46 1.72
N VAL A 42 3.03 -0.35 1.06
CA VAL A 42 2.52 -0.32 -0.33
C VAL A 42 3.63 -0.19 -1.38
N GLY A 43 4.89 -0.45 -1.03
CA GLY A 43 6.00 -0.50 -1.98
C GLY A 43 6.63 0.85 -2.33
N ASP A 44 7.44 0.83 -3.40
CA ASP A 44 8.35 1.91 -3.77
C ASP A 44 9.30 2.24 -2.61
N PHE A 45 9.94 1.20 -2.09
CA PHE A 45 10.99 1.25 -1.06
C PHE A 45 12.17 2.11 -1.50
N GLY A 46 12.54 1.97 -2.77
CA GLY A 46 13.60 2.71 -3.44
C GLY A 46 13.93 2.02 -4.76
N ASN A 47 14.94 2.49 -5.49
CA ASN A 47 15.38 1.80 -6.70
C ASN A 47 16.15 0.52 -6.33
N GLU A 48 15.42 -0.57 -6.10
CA GLU A 48 15.96 -1.86 -5.61
C GLU A 48 16.79 -1.72 -4.32
N SER A 49 16.24 -1.00 -3.33
CA SER A 49 16.98 -0.56 -2.14
C SER A 49 17.02 -1.63 -1.04
N VAL A 50 18.02 -2.51 -1.13
CA VAL A 50 18.21 -3.63 -0.19
C VAL A 50 18.30 -3.17 1.27
N GLU A 51 19.07 -2.12 1.57
CA GLU A 51 19.26 -1.67 2.95
C GLU A 51 17.98 -1.06 3.56
N VAL A 52 17.17 -0.37 2.74
CA VAL A 52 15.85 0.14 3.16
C VAL A 52 14.91 -1.03 3.45
N VAL A 53 14.87 -2.03 2.57
CA VAL A 53 14.01 -3.21 2.77
C VAL A 53 14.46 -4.02 3.99
N LYS A 54 15.77 -4.11 4.25
CA LYS A 54 16.30 -4.73 5.47
C LYS A 54 15.85 -3.99 6.73
N ALA A 55 15.87 -2.65 6.72
CA ALA A 55 15.36 -1.85 7.83
C ALA A 55 13.85 -2.06 8.03
N ILE A 56 13.05 -2.06 6.95
CA ILE A 56 11.61 -2.37 6.98
C ILE A 56 11.33 -3.76 7.54
N ALA A 57 12.07 -4.78 7.07
CA ALA A 57 11.92 -6.15 7.52
C ALA A 57 12.15 -6.27 9.04
N SER A 58 13.10 -5.50 9.58
CA SER A 58 13.45 -5.46 11.01
C SER A 58 12.43 -4.75 11.93
N VAL A 59 11.41 -4.09 11.38
CA VAL A 59 10.36 -3.45 12.18
C VAL A 59 9.63 -4.51 13.02
N ASP A 60 9.68 -4.38 14.33
CA ASP A 60 9.08 -5.35 15.25
C ASP A 60 7.62 -4.97 15.58
N ILE A 61 6.80 -4.96 14.52
CA ILE A 61 5.33 -4.82 14.51
C ILE A 61 4.84 -5.80 13.43
N PRO A 62 3.71 -6.52 13.63
CA PRO A 62 3.08 -7.30 12.58
C PRO A 62 2.96 -6.48 11.27
N LYS A 63 3.29 -7.09 10.13
CA LYS A 63 3.38 -6.35 8.86
C LYS A 63 3.05 -7.20 7.64
N ALA A 64 2.59 -6.52 6.60
CA ALA A 64 2.50 -7.04 5.25
C ALA A 64 3.04 -5.99 4.26
N ALA A 65 3.60 -6.45 3.15
CA ALA A 65 4.27 -5.62 2.16
C ALA A 65 3.95 -6.07 0.75
N VAL A 66 3.90 -5.12 -0.18
CA VAL A 66 3.95 -5.38 -1.63
C VAL A 66 5.07 -4.55 -2.25
N MET A 67 5.58 -5.01 -3.39
CA MET A 67 6.66 -4.34 -4.12
C MET A 67 6.07 -3.38 -5.16
N GLY A 68 6.54 -2.15 -5.17
CA GLY A 68 6.22 -1.14 -6.16
C GLY A 68 7.11 -1.19 -7.39
N ASN A 69 6.90 -0.25 -8.31
CA ASN A 69 7.66 -0.25 -9.55
C ASN A 69 9.14 0.10 -9.38
N HIS A 70 9.47 0.93 -8.39
CA HIS A 70 10.85 1.29 -8.09
C HIS A 70 11.63 0.11 -7.48
N ASP A 71 10.95 -0.82 -6.81
CA ASP A 71 11.58 -1.96 -6.14
C ASP A 71 12.15 -3.02 -7.11
N ALA A 72 11.91 -2.83 -8.41
CA ALA A 72 12.54 -3.57 -9.50
C ALA A 72 13.06 -2.65 -10.61
N TRP A 73 13.39 -1.40 -10.29
CA TRP A 73 13.71 -0.37 -11.29
C TRP A 73 14.85 -0.77 -12.24
N PHE A 74 15.97 -1.25 -11.70
CA PHE A 74 17.16 -1.61 -12.49
C PHE A 74 16.99 -2.93 -13.23
N THR A 75 16.06 -3.78 -12.81
CA THR A 75 15.80 -5.11 -13.39
C THR A 75 14.70 -5.03 -14.44
N ALA A 76 13.62 -4.30 -14.19
CA ALA A 76 12.46 -4.22 -15.06
C ALA A 76 12.67 -3.25 -16.23
N THR A 77 13.30 -2.10 -15.99
CA THR A 77 13.34 -1.01 -16.98
C THR A 77 14.61 -1.02 -17.83
N GLU A 78 14.52 -0.66 -19.11
CA GLU A 78 15.71 -0.60 -19.98
C GLU A 78 16.68 0.52 -19.55
N TRP A 79 16.14 1.69 -19.20
CA TRP A 79 16.95 2.84 -18.78
C TRP A 79 17.51 2.67 -17.36
N GLY A 80 16.79 1.95 -16.47
CA GLY A 80 17.29 1.56 -15.16
C GLY A 80 18.49 0.64 -15.30
N ARG A 81 18.40 -0.40 -16.13
CA ARG A 81 19.55 -1.30 -16.42
C ARG A 81 20.82 -0.56 -16.81
N LYS A 82 20.71 0.53 -17.59
CA LYS A 82 21.86 1.36 -18.01
C LYS A 82 22.49 2.17 -16.87
N LYS A 83 21.77 2.38 -15.77
CA LYS A 83 22.21 3.12 -14.57
C LYS A 83 22.32 2.20 -13.34
N CYS A 84 22.33 0.89 -13.55
CA CYS A 84 22.39 -0.10 -12.48
C CYS A 84 23.70 0.07 -11.69
N PRO A 85 23.64 0.26 -10.37
CA PRO A 85 24.84 0.50 -9.55
C PRO A 85 25.58 -0.79 -9.19
N TYR A 86 25.05 -1.96 -9.55
CA TYR A 86 25.58 -3.27 -9.22
C TYR A 86 25.70 -4.18 -10.45
N ASP A 87 26.47 -5.27 -10.32
CA ASP A 87 26.67 -6.25 -11.38
C ASP A 87 25.55 -7.30 -11.35
N ARG A 88 24.55 -7.13 -12.22
CA ARG A 88 23.38 -8.04 -12.35
C ARG A 88 23.72 -9.49 -12.74
N SER A 89 24.97 -9.78 -13.11
CA SER A 89 25.41 -11.17 -13.33
C SER A 89 25.88 -11.85 -12.04
N LYS A 90 26.09 -11.08 -10.96
CA LYS A 90 26.59 -11.54 -9.67
C LYS A 90 25.59 -11.33 -8.54
N GLU A 91 24.75 -10.31 -8.64
CA GLU A 91 23.83 -9.88 -7.61
C GLU A 91 22.40 -9.77 -8.18
N ASP A 92 21.42 -10.06 -7.35
CA ASP A 92 19.99 -9.93 -7.67
C ASP A 92 19.29 -9.22 -6.51
N TRP A 93 19.35 -7.88 -6.51
CA TRP A 93 18.78 -7.06 -5.45
C TRP A 93 17.24 -7.16 -5.40
N VAL A 94 16.57 -7.55 -6.49
CA VAL A 94 15.13 -7.83 -6.44
C VAL A 94 14.87 -9.08 -5.61
N GLN A 95 15.61 -10.16 -5.85
CA GLN A 95 15.48 -11.39 -5.06
C GLN A 95 15.88 -11.17 -3.61
N GLU A 96 16.95 -10.42 -3.35
CA GLU A 96 17.41 -10.14 -1.98
C GLU A 96 16.35 -9.37 -1.17
N GLN A 97 15.69 -8.38 -1.76
CA GLN A 97 14.57 -7.69 -1.11
C GLN A 97 13.39 -8.64 -0.81
N LEU A 98 13.05 -9.52 -1.75
CA LEU A 98 11.99 -10.52 -1.56
C LEU A 98 12.35 -11.50 -0.42
N ASP A 99 13.60 -11.93 -0.35
CA ASP A 99 14.10 -12.84 0.69
C ASP A 99 14.11 -12.15 2.07
N LEU A 100 14.47 -10.86 2.13
CA LEU A 100 14.43 -10.04 3.34
C LEU A 100 13.01 -9.84 3.87
N LEU A 101 12.04 -9.54 2.99
CA LEU A 101 10.63 -9.43 3.37
C LEU A 101 10.04 -10.79 3.75
N GLY A 102 10.49 -11.86 3.10
CA GLY A 102 10.06 -13.23 3.34
C GLY A 102 8.53 -13.35 3.38
N PRO A 103 7.93 -13.91 4.45
CA PRO A 103 6.49 -14.11 4.52
C PRO A 103 5.67 -12.81 4.64
N ALA A 104 6.31 -11.66 4.90
CA ALA A 104 5.62 -10.38 4.92
C ALA A 104 5.28 -9.88 3.52
N HIS A 105 6.01 -10.33 2.47
CA HIS A 105 5.65 -10.00 1.10
C HIS A 105 4.40 -10.78 0.67
N VAL A 106 3.32 -10.05 0.37
CA VAL A 106 2.02 -10.62 0.02
C VAL A 106 1.64 -10.43 -1.44
N GLY A 107 2.50 -9.87 -2.29
CA GLY A 107 2.21 -9.72 -3.73
C GLY A 107 1.83 -11.06 -4.37
N TYR A 108 0.65 -11.15 -5.00
CA TYR A 108 0.04 -12.40 -5.48
C TYR A 108 -0.18 -13.51 -4.43
N GLY A 109 -0.14 -13.14 -3.15
CA GLY A 109 -0.29 -14.01 -2.01
C GLY A 109 -1.16 -13.37 -0.94
N LYS A 110 -1.01 -13.86 0.29
CA LYS A 110 -1.75 -13.37 1.45
C LYS A 110 -0.98 -13.58 2.73
N LEU A 111 -1.40 -12.87 3.78
CA LEU A 111 -1.01 -13.13 5.14
C LEU A 111 -2.25 -13.07 6.04
N ASP A 112 -2.46 -14.10 6.84
CA ASP A 112 -3.59 -14.16 7.79
C ASP A 112 -3.16 -13.58 9.14
N PHE A 113 -4.03 -12.78 9.75
CA PHE A 113 -3.81 -12.20 11.06
C PHE A 113 -4.93 -12.63 12.04
N PRO A 114 -4.75 -13.78 12.73
CA PRO A 114 -5.76 -14.31 13.64
C PRO A 114 -6.16 -13.38 14.79
N ALA A 115 -5.24 -12.54 15.26
CA ALA A 115 -5.49 -11.60 16.35
C ALA A 115 -6.63 -10.60 16.04
N TRP A 116 -6.88 -10.34 14.76
CA TRP A 116 -7.90 -9.39 14.29
C TRP A 116 -8.89 -10.02 13.30
N GLU A 117 -8.89 -11.35 13.18
CA GLU A 117 -9.76 -12.13 12.29
C GLU A 117 -9.83 -11.57 10.86
N LEU A 118 -8.68 -11.19 10.31
CA LEU A 118 -8.57 -10.64 8.95
C LEU A 118 -7.44 -11.29 8.16
N THR A 119 -7.55 -11.22 6.84
CA THR A 119 -6.50 -11.60 5.90
C THR A 119 -6.08 -10.39 5.07
N VAL A 120 -4.79 -10.12 4.95
CA VAL A 120 -4.27 -9.16 3.97
C VAL A 120 -3.95 -9.91 2.68
N VAL A 121 -4.49 -9.43 1.56
CA VAL A 121 -4.24 -9.99 0.22
C VAL A 121 -3.49 -8.96 -0.62
N GLY A 122 -2.36 -9.36 -1.21
CA GLY A 122 -1.57 -8.47 -2.04
C GLY A 122 -1.99 -8.49 -3.51
N GLY A 123 -1.97 -7.31 -4.13
CA GLY A 123 -2.15 -7.13 -5.56
C GLY A 123 -0.90 -7.51 -6.37
N ARG A 124 -0.85 -7.02 -7.61
CA ARG A 124 0.27 -7.24 -8.52
C ARG A 124 1.52 -6.47 -8.08
N PRO A 125 2.65 -7.14 -7.82
CA PRO A 125 3.93 -6.46 -7.57
C PRO A 125 4.50 -5.84 -8.85
N PHE A 126 5.34 -4.81 -8.70
CA PHE A 126 6.05 -4.11 -9.77
C PHE A 126 5.17 -3.38 -10.80
N THR A 127 3.87 -3.27 -10.52
CA THR A 127 2.92 -2.56 -11.38
C THR A 127 3.27 -1.07 -11.54
N TRP A 128 3.06 -0.55 -12.75
CA TRP A 128 3.12 0.88 -13.08
C TRP A 128 1.73 1.49 -13.30
N GLY A 129 0.69 0.72 -12.95
CA GLY A 129 -0.68 1.06 -13.22
C GLY A 129 -1.10 1.06 -14.69
N GLY A 130 -2.38 1.33 -14.87
CA GLY A 130 -3.05 1.44 -16.15
C GLY A 130 -3.37 0.10 -16.81
N PRO A 131 -4.05 0.16 -17.97
CA PRO A 131 -4.60 -1.01 -18.63
C PRO A 131 -3.57 -1.85 -19.42
N GLU A 132 -2.33 -1.40 -19.48
CA GLU A 132 -1.28 -2.06 -20.27
C GLU A 132 -0.48 -3.02 -19.41
N TRP A 133 -0.25 -4.24 -19.93
CA TRP A 133 0.66 -5.19 -19.30
C TRP A 133 2.13 -4.80 -19.56
N LYS A 134 2.67 -3.98 -18.66
CA LYS A 134 4.07 -3.54 -18.71
C LYS A 134 4.99 -4.49 -17.95
N PHE A 135 6.25 -4.53 -18.38
CA PHE A 135 7.31 -5.30 -17.73
C PHE A 135 6.99 -6.81 -17.64
N ALA A 136 6.47 -7.36 -18.74
CA ALA A 136 6.07 -8.76 -18.83
C ALA A 136 7.19 -9.75 -18.45
N ASP A 137 8.45 -9.44 -18.78
CA ASP A 137 9.58 -10.34 -18.51
C ASP A 137 9.77 -10.59 -17.02
N ILE A 138 9.77 -9.54 -16.18
CA ILE A 138 9.96 -9.72 -14.73
C ILE A 138 8.74 -10.36 -14.07
N CYS A 139 7.53 -10.06 -14.55
CA CYS A 139 6.31 -10.70 -14.04
C CYS A 139 6.31 -12.20 -14.32
N ARG A 140 6.71 -12.60 -15.54
CA ARG A 140 6.86 -13.99 -15.93
C ARG A 140 7.98 -14.69 -15.18
N GLU A 141 9.14 -14.06 -15.06
CA GLU A 141 10.32 -14.65 -14.40
C GLU A 141 10.09 -14.86 -12.90
N ARG A 142 9.51 -13.88 -12.21
CA ARG A 142 9.33 -13.93 -10.74
C ARG A 142 8.07 -14.66 -10.31
N TYR A 143 6.99 -14.56 -11.09
CA TYR A 143 5.66 -15.03 -10.67
C TYR A 143 4.99 -15.97 -11.66
N GLY A 144 5.54 -16.17 -12.86
CA GLY A 144 4.93 -17.00 -13.90
C GLY A 144 3.64 -16.42 -14.48
N VAL A 145 3.41 -15.11 -14.31
CA VAL A 145 2.21 -14.40 -14.79
C VAL A 145 2.55 -13.61 -16.05
N THR A 146 1.71 -13.72 -17.08
CA THR A 146 2.00 -13.21 -18.43
C THR A 146 1.02 -12.17 -18.95
N ASP A 147 -0.13 -11.99 -18.29
CA ASP A 147 -1.11 -10.95 -18.62
C ASP A 147 -1.97 -10.53 -17.40
N LEU A 148 -2.88 -9.58 -17.63
CA LEU A 148 -3.78 -9.06 -16.60
C LEU A 148 -4.84 -10.08 -16.14
N GLU A 149 -5.24 -11.03 -17.00
CA GLU A 149 -6.24 -12.03 -16.65
C GLU A 149 -5.63 -13.06 -15.69
N GLU A 150 -4.44 -13.58 -16.02
CA GLU A 150 -3.66 -14.44 -15.14
C GLU A 150 -3.29 -13.74 -13.83
N SER A 151 -3.01 -12.43 -13.89
CA SER A 151 -2.78 -11.60 -12.71
C SER A 151 -4.00 -11.56 -11.79
N ALA A 152 -5.18 -11.25 -12.35
CA ALA A 152 -6.44 -11.21 -11.60
C ALA A 152 -6.73 -12.58 -10.98
N ASP A 153 -6.61 -13.66 -11.75
CA ASP A 153 -6.78 -15.04 -11.28
C ASP A 153 -5.86 -15.38 -10.12
N ARG A 154 -4.61 -14.90 -10.17
CA ARG A 154 -3.64 -15.11 -9.10
C ARG A 154 -4.04 -14.41 -7.80
N ILE A 155 -4.51 -13.17 -7.88
CA ILE A 155 -5.01 -12.41 -6.72
C ILE A 155 -6.29 -13.08 -6.17
N VAL A 156 -7.23 -13.46 -7.05
CA VAL A 156 -8.46 -14.18 -6.68
C VAL A 156 -8.16 -15.51 -6.01
N LYS A 157 -7.13 -16.24 -6.45
CA LYS A 157 -6.69 -17.47 -5.80
C LYS A 157 -6.20 -17.20 -4.37
N ALA A 158 -5.51 -16.09 -4.13
CA ALA A 158 -5.13 -15.68 -2.79
C ALA A 158 -6.36 -15.36 -1.92
N VAL A 159 -7.34 -14.61 -2.46
CA VAL A 159 -8.64 -14.34 -1.81
C VAL A 159 -9.36 -15.64 -1.41
N LYS A 160 -9.44 -16.62 -2.32
CA LYS A 160 -10.10 -17.92 -2.07
C LYS A 160 -9.40 -18.73 -0.98
N SER A 161 -8.10 -18.54 -0.82
CA SER A 161 -7.31 -19.21 0.24
C SER A 161 -7.37 -18.49 1.59
N ALA A 162 -7.89 -17.26 1.65
CA ALA A 162 -7.95 -16.44 2.87
C ALA A 162 -8.66 -17.18 4.00
N ALA A 163 -8.04 -17.19 5.19
CA ALA A 163 -8.61 -17.86 6.36
C ALA A 163 -9.85 -17.13 6.90
N TYR A 164 -9.93 -15.82 6.69
CA TYR A 164 -10.99 -14.97 7.24
C TYR A 164 -11.93 -14.39 6.18
N GLN A 165 -13.08 -13.93 6.63
CA GLN A 165 -14.07 -13.25 5.75
C GLN A 165 -13.68 -11.80 5.48
N THR A 166 -13.06 -11.15 6.46
CA THR A 166 -12.55 -9.78 6.34
C THR A 166 -11.23 -9.79 5.57
N ILE A 167 -11.20 -9.08 4.45
CA ILE A 167 -10.02 -8.94 3.59
C ILE A 167 -9.61 -7.47 3.52
N ILE A 168 -8.33 -7.21 3.76
CA ILE A 168 -7.70 -5.94 3.39
C ILE A 168 -6.90 -6.19 2.11
N PHE A 169 -7.15 -5.40 1.08
CA PHE A 169 -6.32 -5.45 -0.13
C PHE A 169 -5.14 -4.48 0.00
N LEU A 170 -3.96 -4.97 -0.38
CA LEU A 170 -2.71 -4.22 -0.37
C LEU A 170 -2.14 -4.18 -1.79
N GLY A 171 -2.19 -3.05 -2.46
CA GLY A 171 -1.61 -2.85 -3.80
C GLY A 171 -0.45 -1.87 -3.73
N HIS A 172 0.45 -1.87 -4.73
CA HIS A 172 1.32 -0.72 -4.92
C HIS A 172 0.56 0.40 -5.65
N ASN A 173 -0.08 0.07 -6.76
CA ASN A 173 -1.03 0.95 -7.41
C ASN A 173 -2.47 0.60 -6.99
N GLY A 174 -3.37 1.59 -7.06
CA GLY A 174 -4.78 1.37 -6.74
C GLY A 174 -5.53 0.67 -7.88
N PRO A 175 -6.75 0.17 -7.63
CA PRO A 175 -7.56 -0.47 -8.67
C PRO A 175 -8.07 0.55 -9.68
N SER A 176 -8.33 0.09 -10.91
CA SER A 176 -9.06 0.89 -11.89
C SER A 176 -10.49 1.19 -11.42
N GLY A 177 -11.10 2.23 -12.00
CA GLY A 177 -12.36 2.83 -11.58
C GLY A 177 -12.20 4.05 -10.67
N LEU A 178 -10.97 4.43 -10.31
CA LEU A 178 -10.66 5.53 -9.39
C LEU A 178 -9.83 6.65 -10.02
N GLY A 179 -9.80 6.74 -11.36
CA GLY A 179 -8.95 7.70 -12.08
C GLY A 179 -9.65 8.53 -13.16
N ASP A 180 -10.94 8.86 -12.98
CA ASP A 180 -11.70 9.70 -13.93
C ASP A 180 -11.01 11.06 -14.18
N ARG A 181 -10.54 11.71 -13.12
CA ARG A 181 -9.82 12.98 -13.18
C ARG A 181 -8.36 12.85 -12.75
N PRO A 182 -7.44 13.72 -13.21
CA PRO A 182 -6.02 13.68 -12.84
C PRO A 182 -5.76 13.70 -11.33
N GLU A 183 -6.59 14.40 -10.57
CA GLU A 183 -6.51 14.52 -9.11
C GLU A 183 -7.18 13.37 -8.34
N ASP A 184 -7.87 12.45 -9.00
CA ASP A 184 -8.48 11.29 -8.35
C ASP A 184 -7.41 10.27 -7.90
N PRO A 185 -7.73 9.34 -6.98
CA PRO A 185 -6.72 8.47 -6.36
C PRO A 185 -5.82 7.73 -7.36
N CYS A 186 -6.37 7.31 -8.51
CA CYS A 186 -5.64 6.61 -9.58
C CYS A 186 -5.56 7.42 -10.90
N GLY A 187 -5.81 8.73 -10.85
CA GLY A 187 -5.86 9.60 -12.01
C GLY A 187 -4.51 9.95 -12.60
N LYS A 188 -4.33 9.81 -13.92
CA LYS A 188 -3.07 10.16 -14.58
C LYS A 188 -2.84 11.67 -14.64
N ASP A 189 -1.76 12.13 -14.01
CA ASP A 189 -1.45 13.56 -13.85
C ASP A 189 -0.21 14.02 -14.64
N TRP A 190 0.28 13.18 -15.56
CA TRP A 190 1.36 13.50 -16.51
C TRP A 190 0.89 13.41 -17.96
N HIS A 191 1.63 14.07 -18.87
CA HIS A 191 1.24 14.15 -20.27
C HIS A 191 1.26 12.80 -21.01
N PRO A 192 0.26 12.49 -21.88
CA PRO A 192 -1.02 13.21 -22.00
C PRO A 192 -1.86 13.03 -20.73
N ILE A 193 -2.36 14.14 -20.17
CA ILE A 193 -3.05 14.19 -18.87
C ILE A 193 -4.44 13.55 -18.98
N GLY A 194 -4.86 12.88 -17.90
CA GLY A 194 -6.16 12.23 -17.80
C GLY A 194 -6.12 10.74 -18.16
N GLY A 195 -7.19 10.07 -17.76
CA GLY A 195 -7.34 8.62 -17.88
C GLY A 195 -7.07 7.89 -16.57
N ASP A 196 -7.73 6.75 -16.45
CA ASP A 196 -7.61 5.87 -15.30
C ASP A 196 -6.32 5.06 -15.38
N PHE A 197 -5.45 5.27 -14.42
CA PHE A 197 -4.18 4.57 -14.28
C PHE A 197 -4.20 3.56 -13.13
N GLY A 198 -5.38 3.19 -12.63
CA GLY A 198 -5.53 2.07 -11.73
C GLY A 198 -5.30 0.71 -12.41
N ASP A 199 -5.06 -0.30 -11.60
CA ASP A 199 -4.82 -1.69 -11.97
C ASP A 199 -6.14 -2.43 -12.25
N PRO A 200 -6.40 -2.89 -13.50
CA PRO A 200 -7.63 -3.61 -13.83
C PRO A 200 -7.74 -4.99 -13.17
N ASP A 201 -6.60 -5.67 -13.02
CA ASP A 201 -6.48 -6.97 -12.35
C ASP A 201 -6.83 -6.89 -10.86
N LEU A 202 -6.42 -5.81 -10.18
CA LEU A 202 -6.81 -5.56 -8.79
C LEU A 202 -8.30 -5.21 -8.67
N ALA A 203 -8.84 -4.40 -9.59
CA ALA A 203 -10.26 -4.07 -9.62
C ALA A 203 -11.13 -5.33 -9.81
N GLU A 204 -10.74 -6.21 -10.72
CA GLU A 204 -11.42 -7.48 -10.97
C GLU A 204 -11.38 -8.39 -9.73
N ALA A 205 -10.21 -8.51 -9.09
CA ALA A 205 -10.08 -9.32 -7.89
C ALA A 205 -10.94 -8.82 -6.71
N ILE A 206 -11.04 -7.50 -6.53
CA ILE A 206 -11.91 -6.88 -5.53
C ILE A 206 -13.38 -7.18 -5.84
N SER A 207 -13.80 -7.01 -7.10
CA SER A 207 -15.16 -7.33 -7.56
C SER A 207 -15.54 -8.79 -7.31
N GLN A 208 -14.65 -9.73 -7.64
CA GLN A 208 -14.87 -11.15 -7.38
C GLN A 208 -14.90 -11.48 -5.88
N ALA A 209 -14.07 -10.82 -5.07
CA ALA A 209 -14.08 -11.00 -3.61
C ALA A 209 -15.42 -10.55 -3.00
N LEU A 210 -15.94 -9.37 -3.40
CA LEU A 210 -17.27 -8.89 -2.98
C LEU A 210 -18.37 -9.85 -3.42
N THR A 211 -18.33 -10.32 -4.67
CA THR A 211 -19.29 -11.28 -5.22
C THR A 211 -19.27 -12.62 -4.45
N ALA A 212 -18.10 -13.02 -3.96
CA ALA A 212 -17.93 -14.20 -3.11
C ALA A 212 -18.37 -13.99 -1.65
N GLY A 213 -18.89 -12.81 -1.30
CA GLY A 213 -19.39 -12.48 0.04
C GLY A 213 -18.30 -12.09 1.03
N LYS A 214 -17.09 -11.75 0.58
CA LYS A 214 -16.03 -11.22 1.45
C LYS A 214 -16.38 -9.82 1.92
N THR A 215 -15.93 -9.45 3.11
CA THR A 215 -16.02 -8.09 3.64
C THR A 215 -14.70 -7.38 3.39
N ILE A 216 -14.73 -6.23 2.73
CA ILE A 216 -13.51 -5.47 2.38
C ILE A 216 -13.63 -4.08 3.00
N PRO A 217 -13.17 -3.87 4.24
CA PRO A 217 -13.23 -2.55 4.84
C PRO A 217 -12.22 -1.57 4.23
N LEU A 218 -11.07 -2.08 3.79
CA LEU A 218 -9.93 -1.28 3.36
C LEU A 218 -9.28 -1.89 2.12
N VAL A 219 -9.08 -1.05 1.11
CA VAL A 219 -8.16 -1.26 0.00
C VAL A 219 -7.13 -0.15 0.08
N THR A 220 -5.85 -0.49 0.22
CA THR A 220 -4.82 0.52 0.38
C THR A 220 -3.64 0.32 -0.56
N PHE A 221 -3.11 1.44 -1.04
CA PHE A 221 -2.14 1.51 -2.13
C PHE A 221 -1.36 2.83 -2.08
N GLY A 222 -0.44 3.01 -3.02
CA GLY A 222 0.41 4.19 -3.20
C GLY A 222 0.54 4.57 -4.68
N HIS A 223 1.78 4.71 -5.18
CA HIS A 223 2.19 4.98 -6.57
C HIS A 223 1.84 6.39 -7.07
N MET A 224 0.56 6.73 -7.00
CA MET A 224 0.03 7.98 -7.51
C MET A 224 0.22 9.06 -6.46
N HIS A 225 1.36 9.76 -6.52
CA HIS A 225 1.79 10.69 -5.48
C HIS A 225 0.77 11.82 -5.20
N ARG A 226 0.73 12.25 -3.92
CA ARG A 226 -0.16 13.30 -3.42
C ARG A 226 0.04 14.65 -4.11
N THR A 227 1.28 15.00 -4.39
CA THR A 227 1.62 16.21 -5.15
C THR A 227 1.53 15.93 -6.65
N LEU A 228 0.71 16.69 -7.36
CA LEU A 228 0.51 16.51 -8.79
C LEU A 228 1.72 17.01 -9.61
N ARG A 229 2.00 16.33 -10.72
CA ARG A 229 3.06 16.65 -11.68
C ARG A 229 2.71 17.87 -12.53
N HIS A 230 1.44 18.02 -12.91
CA HIS A 230 0.98 19.08 -13.81
C HIS A 230 0.59 20.39 -13.10
N THR A 231 0.38 20.38 -11.77
CA THR A 231 -0.07 21.56 -11.02
C THR A 231 0.40 21.50 -9.56
N LYS A 232 0.49 22.66 -8.91
CA LYS A 232 0.71 22.80 -7.46
C LYS A 232 -0.49 23.45 -6.74
N LYS A 233 -1.58 23.71 -7.47
CA LYS A 233 -2.76 24.42 -6.95
C LYS A 233 -3.70 23.52 -6.14
N GLU A 234 -3.65 22.23 -6.41
CA GLU A 234 -4.46 21.22 -5.73
C GLU A 234 -3.61 19.97 -5.50
N LEU A 235 -4.08 19.12 -4.59
CA LEU A 235 -3.47 17.85 -4.25
C LEU A 235 -4.35 16.71 -4.77
N ARG A 236 -3.73 15.55 -4.99
CA ARG A 236 -4.47 14.32 -5.26
C ARG A 236 -5.37 13.96 -4.08
N LYS A 237 -6.60 13.55 -4.37
CA LYS A 237 -7.54 12.99 -3.39
C LYS A 237 -6.97 11.66 -2.89
N PRO A 238 -6.68 11.52 -1.59
CA PRO A 238 -6.08 10.30 -1.06
C PRO A 238 -7.13 9.22 -0.77
N ILE A 239 -8.42 9.58 -0.76
CA ILE A 239 -9.47 8.71 -0.26
C ILE A 239 -10.65 8.65 -1.23
N PHE A 240 -11.24 7.46 -1.31
CA PHE A 240 -12.53 7.23 -1.93
C PHE A 240 -13.32 6.23 -1.09
N ARG A 241 -14.62 6.45 -0.93
CA ARG A 241 -15.53 5.50 -0.27
C ARG A 241 -16.50 4.97 -1.30
N SER A 242 -16.53 3.66 -1.49
CA SER A 242 -17.49 3.05 -2.42
C SER A 242 -18.91 3.03 -1.83
N PRO A 243 -19.93 2.84 -2.68
CA PRO A 243 -21.31 2.65 -2.23
C PRO A 243 -21.48 1.47 -1.25
N GLU A 244 -20.67 0.42 -1.40
CA GLU A 244 -20.66 -0.76 -0.52
C GLU A 244 -20.00 -0.48 0.84
N GLY A 245 -19.35 0.67 0.99
CA GLY A 245 -18.74 1.13 2.24
C GLY A 245 -17.24 0.85 2.36
N THR A 246 -16.61 0.26 1.34
CA THR A 246 -15.15 0.05 1.29
C THR A 246 -14.42 1.38 1.24
N ILE A 247 -13.37 1.53 2.06
CA ILE A 247 -12.47 2.68 2.02
C ILE A 247 -11.26 2.35 1.15
N TYR A 248 -11.01 3.19 0.15
CA TYR A 248 -9.84 3.15 -0.71
C TYR A 248 -8.90 4.26 -0.27
N LEU A 249 -7.70 3.90 0.19
CA LEU A 249 -6.71 4.83 0.72
C LEU A 249 -5.40 4.76 -0.08
N ASN A 250 -5.10 5.86 -0.77
CA ASN A 250 -3.80 6.14 -1.36
C ASN A 250 -2.89 6.83 -0.33
N ALA A 251 -1.82 6.16 0.07
CA ALA A 251 -0.85 6.61 1.08
C ALA A 251 0.45 7.20 0.49
N ALA A 252 0.45 7.59 -0.79
CA ALA A 252 1.63 8.10 -1.51
C ALA A 252 1.96 9.57 -1.20
N THR A 253 2.23 9.91 0.07
CA THR A 253 2.66 11.27 0.46
C THR A 253 4.18 11.38 0.46
N VAL A 254 4.71 11.92 -0.64
CA VAL A 254 6.15 12.16 -0.81
C VAL A 254 6.50 13.66 -0.81
N PRO A 255 7.65 14.06 -0.25
CA PRO A 255 8.60 13.23 0.50
C PRO A 255 8.03 12.73 1.84
N ARG A 256 8.46 11.54 2.24
CA ARG A 256 8.09 10.86 3.50
C ARG A 256 8.69 11.54 4.72
N ILE A 257 9.93 11.99 4.56
CA ILE A 257 10.70 12.70 5.57
C ILE A 257 10.97 14.11 5.07
N VAL A 258 10.62 15.12 5.87
CA VAL A 258 10.95 16.53 5.64
C VAL A 258 11.74 17.08 6.81
N GLU A 259 12.65 18.01 6.55
CA GLU A 259 13.43 18.67 7.58
C GLU A 259 13.27 20.18 7.46
N ASN A 260 12.75 20.81 8.51
CA ASN A 260 12.55 22.26 8.60
C ASN A 260 13.11 22.76 9.93
N ASP A 261 14.02 23.74 9.91
CA ASP A 261 14.55 24.40 11.11
C ASP A 261 15.08 23.43 12.19
N GLY A 262 15.73 22.34 11.78
CA GLY A 262 16.28 21.31 12.67
C GLY A 262 15.24 20.30 13.21
N GLN A 263 13.98 20.43 12.81
CA GLN A 263 12.93 19.48 13.10
C GLN A 263 12.75 18.53 11.90
N LYS A 264 12.98 17.25 12.12
CA LYS A 264 12.71 16.20 11.13
C LYS A 264 11.31 15.65 11.37
N LEU A 265 10.47 15.74 10.35
CA LEU A 265 9.10 15.25 10.36
C LEU A 265 8.98 14.03 9.46
N ARG A 266 8.24 13.02 9.93
CA ARG A 266 7.96 11.80 9.17
C ARG A 266 6.47 11.60 9.10
N ASN A 267 5.94 11.28 7.92
CA ASN A 267 4.51 11.05 7.77
C ASN A 267 4.12 9.57 7.75
N PHE A 268 2.92 9.30 8.27
CA PHE A 268 2.26 8.00 8.25
C PHE A 268 0.77 8.20 7.95
N SER A 269 0.17 7.31 7.14
CA SER A 269 -1.29 7.23 7.08
C SER A 269 -1.78 6.26 8.15
N LEU A 270 -2.58 6.73 9.09
CA LEU A 270 -3.16 5.91 10.16
C LEU A 270 -4.61 5.56 9.81
N VAL A 271 -5.00 4.31 10.05
CA VAL A 271 -6.36 3.83 9.88
C VAL A 271 -6.80 3.15 11.17
N SER A 272 -7.91 3.59 11.75
CA SER A 272 -8.58 2.87 12.83
C SER A 272 -9.66 1.97 12.24
N LEU A 273 -9.55 0.67 12.52
CA LEU A 273 -10.54 -0.32 12.17
C LEU A 273 -11.21 -0.81 13.46
N GLU A 274 -12.54 -0.74 13.52
CA GLU A 274 -13.32 -1.26 14.64
C GLU A 274 -14.40 -2.20 14.11
N ALA A 275 -14.45 -3.43 14.65
CA ALA A 275 -15.42 -4.45 14.26
C ALA A 275 -15.54 -4.65 12.73
N GLY A 276 -14.40 -4.61 12.03
CA GLY A 276 -14.34 -4.79 10.57
C GLY A 276 -14.84 -3.59 9.76
N VAL A 277 -14.91 -2.39 10.35
CA VAL A 277 -15.27 -1.14 9.67
C VAL A 277 -14.19 -0.09 9.92
N VAL A 278 -13.84 0.68 8.89
CA VAL A 278 -12.94 1.83 9.06
C VAL A 278 -13.70 2.95 9.77
N GLU A 279 -13.21 3.34 10.93
CA GLU A 279 -13.77 4.44 11.72
C GLU A 279 -13.11 5.77 11.33
N GLN A 280 -11.79 5.77 11.12
CA GLN A 280 -11.04 6.95 10.71
C GLN A 280 -9.86 6.56 9.83
N ALA A 281 -9.53 7.43 8.88
CA ALA A 281 -8.24 7.43 8.20
C ALA A 281 -7.65 8.86 8.27
N SER A 282 -6.40 8.99 8.68
CA SER A 282 -5.71 10.27 8.80
C SER A 282 -4.28 10.20 8.28
N LEU A 283 -3.73 11.35 7.85
CA LEU A 283 -2.32 11.53 7.58
C LEU A 283 -1.72 12.30 8.76
N VAL A 284 -0.76 11.70 9.46
CA VAL A 284 -0.06 12.34 10.59
C VAL A 284 1.36 12.70 10.21
N TRP A 285 1.86 13.82 10.74
CA TRP A 285 3.28 14.16 10.75
C TRP A 285 3.82 14.09 12.16
N VAL A 286 4.88 13.31 12.33
CA VAL A 286 5.48 13.01 13.62
C VAL A 286 6.84 13.68 13.74
N GLY A 287 7.07 14.37 14.86
CA GLY A 287 8.33 15.05 15.14
C GLY A 287 9.44 14.16 15.69
N ASN A 288 10.58 14.79 16.02
CA ASN A 288 11.76 14.12 16.60
C ASN A 288 11.47 13.41 17.94
N ASP A 289 10.48 13.87 18.70
CA ASP A 289 10.04 13.33 19.98
C ASP A 289 8.91 12.29 19.83
N PHE A 290 8.63 11.88 18.59
CA PHE A 290 7.59 10.95 18.20
C PHE A 290 6.15 11.42 18.49
N GLN A 291 5.96 12.69 18.82
CA GLN A 291 4.62 13.28 18.96
C GLN A 291 4.04 13.66 17.61
N VAL A 292 2.71 13.53 17.49
CA VAL A 292 1.96 14.03 16.33
C VAL A 292 1.93 15.55 16.39
N LEU A 293 2.53 16.21 15.40
CA LEU A 293 2.54 17.67 15.28
C LEU A 293 1.41 18.19 14.40
N SER A 294 1.02 17.42 13.40
CA SER A 294 -0.15 17.72 12.58
C SER A 294 -0.85 16.43 12.17
N GLU A 295 -2.17 16.53 12.04
CA GLU A 295 -3.03 15.46 11.60
C GLU A 295 -4.05 16.03 10.60
N GLU A 296 -4.13 15.39 9.44
CA GLU A 296 -5.16 15.65 8.44
C GLU A 296 -6.12 14.46 8.43
N ILE A 297 -7.35 14.67 8.90
CA ILE A 297 -8.40 13.66 8.83
C ILE A 297 -8.86 13.53 7.38
N LEU A 298 -8.59 12.38 6.77
CA LEU A 298 -8.94 12.07 5.38
C LEU A 298 -10.35 11.49 5.30
N TYR A 299 -10.73 10.70 6.29
CA TYR A 299 -12.04 10.10 6.43
C TYR A 299 -12.37 9.91 7.91
N GLU A 300 -13.63 10.15 8.25
CA GLU A 300 -14.18 9.84 9.56
C GLU A 300 -15.60 9.33 9.37
N ARG A 301 -15.92 8.20 10.00
CA ARG A 301 -17.25 7.62 9.94
C ARG A 301 -18.21 8.55 10.68
N SER A 302 -19.23 9.06 9.97
CA SER A 302 -20.28 9.83 10.63
C SER A 302 -21.01 8.93 11.64
N PRO A 303 -21.32 9.43 12.85
CA PRO A 303 -22.21 8.73 13.76
C PRO A 303 -23.51 8.43 13.03
N SER A 304 -23.99 7.19 13.14
CA SER A 304 -25.33 6.87 12.63
C SER A 304 -26.33 7.74 13.39
N VAL A 305 -27.00 8.65 12.69
CA VAL A 305 -28.16 9.35 13.25
C VAL A 305 -29.25 8.30 13.36
N SER A 306 -29.46 7.81 14.58
CA SER A 306 -30.54 6.90 14.95
C SER A 306 -31.91 7.50 14.68
#